data_AF-A0A836VE26-F1
#
_entry.id   AF-A0A836VE26-F1
#
_cell.length_a   1.000
_cell.length_b   1.000
_cell.length_c   1.000
_cell.angle_alpha   90.00
_cell.angle_beta   90.00
_cell.angle_gamma   90.00
#
_symmetry.space_group_name_H-M   'P 1'
#
loop_
_entity.id
_entity.type
_entity.pdbx_description
1 polymer ?
#
loop_
_entity_poly.entity_id
_entity_poly.type
_entity_poly.pdbx_seq_one_letter_code
_entity_poly.pdbx_strand_id
1 'polypeptide(L)'
;GALYDAMGKHLEVPAYKLMGQKVRDRVPVAAWCRPASPEDLASDVQRAAAEGYMTFKLHTCAYYDVLEQVRAVEEVAPRGFRMHFDFNHNRTSNSMMRLVPEMEKSWVVGFLEDPLNWRDIDGWRRLRGMTTIPLLMHVPQLGGGPEILHGCADLYMVGENGFAESFARGFACAEANLSTVLQLTGGTLCKAMALHMCAVIPNVSHTVNLDDQYEEDVTGGRIEIAEGSSPVPEGAGLGVEVDEAELARIAQNPATVIPRHIGALHLPGGHTYYTKGFPSVERLTGFPEGNIRGIRLEVIDDDGSEAFAKRYAELEKGPVLE
;
A
#
# COMPACT_ATOMS: atom_id res chain seq x y z
N GLY A 1 20.01 4.12 1.93
CA GLY A 1 20.09 5.08 0.81
C GLY A 1 21.43 5.78 0.79
N ALA A 2 21.56 6.93 1.46
CA ALA A 2 22.69 7.85 1.31
C ALA A 2 24.10 7.23 1.44
N LEU A 3 24.33 6.32 2.39
CA LEU A 3 25.65 5.67 2.54
C LEU A 3 26.01 4.79 1.32
N TYR A 4 25.03 4.08 0.75
CA TYR A 4 25.22 3.28 -0.45
C TYR A 4 25.38 4.16 -1.69
N ASP A 5 24.68 5.29 -1.74
CA ASP A 5 24.86 6.28 -2.80
C ASP A 5 26.29 6.84 -2.80
N ALA A 6 26.72 7.37 -1.65
CA ALA A 6 28.04 7.97 -1.48
C ALA A 6 29.17 6.98 -1.79
N MET A 7 29.07 5.74 -1.28
CA MET A 7 30.08 4.71 -1.55
C MET A 7 30.05 4.26 -3.02
N GLY A 8 28.88 4.10 -3.63
CA GLY A 8 28.77 3.72 -5.03
C GLY A 8 29.30 4.80 -5.96
N LYS A 9 29.05 6.08 -5.66
CA LYS A 9 29.64 7.23 -6.36
C LYS A 9 31.16 7.27 -6.22
N HIS A 10 31.68 7.06 -5.00
CA HIS A 10 33.13 7.04 -4.75
C HIS A 10 33.85 5.92 -5.52
N LEU A 11 33.21 4.75 -5.65
CA LEU A 11 33.76 3.58 -6.34
C LEU A 11 33.37 3.49 -7.82
N GLU A 12 32.57 4.44 -8.33
CA GLU A 12 32.05 4.46 -9.70
C GLU A 12 31.26 3.18 -10.08
N VAL A 13 30.49 2.63 -9.13
CA VAL A 13 29.67 1.43 -9.32
C VAL A 13 28.22 1.64 -8.85
N PRO A 14 27.24 0.94 -9.45
CA PRO A 14 25.86 0.96 -8.97
C PRO A 14 25.74 0.34 -7.58
N ALA A 15 24.81 0.85 -6.78
CA ALA A 15 24.68 0.53 -5.36
C ALA A 15 24.47 -0.97 -5.11
N TYR A 16 23.76 -1.70 -5.99
CA TYR A 16 23.57 -3.14 -5.85
C TYR A 16 24.91 -3.92 -5.74
N LYS A 17 25.99 -3.45 -6.37
CA LYS A 17 27.34 -4.08 -6.30
C LYS A 17 27.91 -4.08 -4.89
N LEU A 18 27.48 -3.14 -4.04
CA LEU A 18 27.86 -3.05 -2.63
C LEU A 18 26.95 -3.91 -1.74
N MET A 19 25.81 -4.38 -2.26
CA MET A 19 24.81 -5.16 -1.54
C MET A 19 24.94 -6.66 -1.82
N GLY A 20 25.32 -7.04 -3.05
CA GLY A 20 25.52 -8.43 -3.43
C GLY A 20 25.46 -8.66 -4.94
N GLN A 21 25.25 -9.92 -5.31
CA GLN A 21 25.15 -10.32 -6.71
C GLN A 21 23.78 -9.93 -7.29
N LYS A 22 23.79 -9.28 -8.46
CA LYS A 22 22.57 -8.97 -9.22
C LYS A 22 21.97 -10.26 -9.79
N VAL A 23 20.68 -10.47 -9.55
CA VAL A 23 19.92 -11.65 -10.01
C VAL A 23 18.73 -11.30 -10.90
N ARG A 24 18.44 -10.01 -11.13
CA ARG A 24 17.42 -9.53 -12.09
C ARG A 24 17.77 -8.13 -12.62
N ASP A 25 17.37 -7.84 -13.86
CA ASP A 25 17.59 -6.54 -14.51
C ASP A 25 16.43 -5.56 -14.35
N ARG A 26 15.21 -6.08 -14.18
CA ARG A 26 14.00 -5.29 -13.93
C ARG A 26 13.29 -5.84 -12.71
N VAL A 27 12.57 -4.97 -12.02
CA VAL A 27 11.83 -5.29 -10.79
C VAL A 27 10.37 -4.96 -11.02
N PRO A 28 9.43 -5.88 -10.75
CA PRO A 28 8.01 -5.54 -10.77
C PRO A 28 7.69 -4.46 -9.74
N VAL A 29 6.92 -3.45 -10.15
CA VAL A 29 6.55 -2.30 -9.32
C VAL A 29 5.03 -2.24 -9.17
N ALA A 30 4.57 -1.83 -7.99
CA ALA A 30 3.17 -1.58 -7.74
C ALA A 30 2.92 -0.09 -7.53
N ALA A 31 1.85 0.42 -8.12
CA ALA A 31 1.27 1.71 -7.75
C ALA A 31 0.60 1.56 -6.37
N TRP A 32 0.28 2.68 -5.73
CA TRP A 32 -0.31 2.66 -4.40
C TRP A 32 -1.37 3.75 -4.25
N CYS A 33 -2.41 3.50 -3.46
CA CYS A 33 -3.27 4.57 -2.97
C CYS A 33 -3.69 4.35 -1.50
N ARG A 34 -4.10 5.46 -0.90
CA ARG A 34 -4.78 5.51 0.40
C ARG A 34 -6.16 4.84 0.30
N PRO A 35 -6.87 4.60 1.42
CA PRO A 35 -8.24 4.11 1.33
C PRO A 35 -9.12 5.05 0.48
N ALA A 36 -9.73 4.49 -0.55
CA ALA A 36 -10.45 5.22 -1.59
C ALA A 36 -11.83 4.61 -1.84
N SER A 37 -12.77 5.42 -2.32
CA SER A 37 -14.07 4.91 -2.78
C SER A 37 -13.89 3.94 -3.97
N PRO A 38 -14.87 3.08 -4.28
CA PRO A 38 -14.80 2.25 -5.48
C PRO A 38 -14.58 3.07 -6.76
N GLU A 39 -15.19 4.24 -6.87
CA GLU A 39 -15.07 5.13 -8.03
C GLU A 39 -13.66 5.73 -8.15
N ASP A 40 -13.14 6.27 -7.04
CA ASP A 40 -11.79 6.85 -7.02
C ASP A 40 -10.73 5.78 -7.28
N LEU A 41 -10.89 4.58 -6.70
CA LEU A 41 -10.01 3.45 -6.93
C LEU A 41 -10.00 3.02 -8.40
N ALA A 42 -11.16 2.96 -9.05
CA ALA A 42 -11.24 2.63 -10.48
C ALA A 42 -10.50 3.68 -11.33
N SER A 43 -10.66 4.96 -11.02
CA SER A 43 -9.93 6.05 -11.69
C SER A 43 -8.41 5.92 -11.48
N ASP A 44 -7.97 5.63 -10.26
CA ASP A 44 -6.55 5.43 -9.94
C ASP A 44 -5.96 4.21 -10.64
N VAL A 45 -6.71 3.11 -10.74
CA VAL A 45 -6.27 1.92 -11.49
C VAL A 45 -6.14 2.22 -12.98
N GLN A 46 -7.08 2.98 -13.58
CA GLN A 46 -6.98 3.39 -14.98
C GLN A 46 -5.73 4.25 -15.23
N ARG A 47 -5.48 5.22 -14.35
CA ARG A 47 -4.27 6.05 -14.38
C ARG A 47 -3.02 5.19 -14.29
N ALA A 48 -2.91 4.34 -13.27
CA ALA A 48 -1.73 3.50 -13.06
C ALA A 48 -1.49 2.53 -14.22
N ALA A 49 -2.55 1.93 -14.78
CA ALA A 49 -2.45 1.10 -15.97
C ALA A 49 -1.94 1.88 -17.18
N ALA A 50 -2.41 3.11 -17.39
CA ALA A 50 -1.93 3.99 -18.46
C ALA A 50 -0.46 4.42 -18.27
N GLU A 51 0.01 4.52 -17.03
CA GLU A 51 1.42 4.73 -16.66
C GLU A 51 2.28 3.46 -16.79
N GLY A 52 1.69 2.30 -17.12
CA GLY A 52 2.39 1.05 -17.35
C GLY A 52 2.49 0.13 -16.14
N TYR A 53 1.86 0.45 -15.00
CA TYR A 53 1.79 -0.47 -13.86
C TYR A 53 0.89 -1.68 -14.18
N MET A 54 1.23 -2.84 -13.60
CA MET A 54 0.41 -4.06 -13.66
C MET A 54 0.05 -4.60 -12.27
N THR A 55 0.46 -3.91 -11.21
CA THR A 55 0.10 -4.21 -9.82
C THR A 55 -0.26 -2.91 -9.11
N PHE A 56 -1.27 -2.96 -8.25
CA PHE A 56 -1.76 -1.79 -7.52
C PHE A 56 -2.09 -2.16 -6.08
N LYS A 57 -1.48 -1.48 -5.12
CA LYS A 57 -1.73 -1.67 -3.69
C LYS A 57 -2.75 -0.66 -3.16
N LEU A 58 -3.74 -1.15 -2.44
CA LEU A 58 -4.77 -0.35 -1.77
C LEU A 58 -4.79 -0.69 -0.29
N HIS A 59 -4.74 0.32 0.58
CA HIS A 59 -5.15 0.14 1.97
C HIS A 59 -6.68 0.15 2.06
N THR A 60 -7.25 -0.94 2.56
CA THR A 60 -8.69 -1.00 2.86
C THR A 60 -9.01 -0.20 4.12
N CYS A 61 -10.28 0.13 4.33
CA CYS A 61 -10.74 0.77 5.55
C CYS A 61 -12.17 0.37 5.89
N ALA A 62 -12.72 0.95 6.95
CA ALA A 62 -14.09 0.69 7.39
C ALA A 62 -15.17 1.38 6.54
N TYR A 63 -14.78 2.32 5.65
CA TYR A 63 -15.71 3.21 4.94
C TYR A 63 -16.25 2.68 3.62
N TYR A 64 -15.67 1.61 3.09
CA TYR A 64 -15.99 1.08 1.77
C TYR A 64 -16.06 -0.45 1.84
N ASP A 65 -17.01 -1.05 1.12
CA ASP A 65 -17.06 -2.51 0.94
C ASP A 65 -15.97 -2.91 -0.06
N VAL A 66 -15.03 -3.76 0.37
CA VAL A 66 -13.94 -4.22 -0.50
C VAL A 66 -14.47 -5.01 -1.71
N LEU A 67 -15.64 -5.64 -1.62
CA LEU A 67 -16.23 -6.32 -2.77
C LEU A 67 -16.79 -5.33 -3.81
N GLU A 68 -17.22 -4.13 -3.38
CA GLU A 68 -17.57 -3.04 -4.30
C GLU A 68 -16.31 -2.50 -5.00
N GLN A 69 -15.23 -2.30 -4.24
CA GLN A 69 -13.92 -1.93 -4.78
C GLN A 69 -13.40 -2.95 -5.79
N VAL A 70 -13.46 -4.25 -5.48
CA VAL A 70 -13.06 -5.33 -6.39
C VAL A 70 -13.85 -5.26 -7.70
N ARG A 71 -15.18 -5.13 -7.65
CA ARG A 71 -16.01 -5.02 -8.86
C ARG A 71 -15.66 -3.80 -9.70
N ALA A 72 -15.50 -2.64 -9.07
CA ALA A 72 -15.14 -1.41 -9.77
C ALA A 72 -13.78 -1.54 -10.49
N VAL A 73 -12.82 -2.23 -9.88
CA VAL A 73 -11.52 -2.51 -10.50
C VAL A 73 -11.65 -3.50 -11.66
N GLU A 74 -12.45 -4.56 -11.54
CA GLU A 74 -12.65 -5.53 -12.62
C GLU A 74 -13.20 -4.90 -13.92
N GLU A 75 -14.00 -3.84 -13.78
CA GLU A 75 -14.60 -3.13 -14.92
C GLU A 75 -13.56 -2.34 -15.74
N VAL A 76 -12.46 -1.92 -15.11
CA VAL A 76 -11.51 -0.96 -15.71
C VAL A 76 -10.09 -1.51 -15.89
N ALA A 77 -9.70 -2.52 -15.11
CA ALA A 77 -8.34 -3.04 -15.11
C ALA A 77 -8.02 -3.80 -16.42
N PRO A 78 -6.82 -3.63 -16.99
CA PRO A 78 -6.41 -4.40 -18.15
C PRO A 78 -6.16 -5.88 -17.79
N ARG A 79 -6.18 -6.75 -18.81
CA ARG A 79 -5.91 -8.18 -18.62
C ARG A 79 -4.53 -8.39 -17.97
N GLY A 80 -4.49 -9.21 -16.93
CA GLY A 80 -3.26 -9.56 -16.21
C GLY A 80 -2.89 -8.58 -15.09
N PHE A 81 -3.67 -7.51 -14.90
CA PHE A 81 -3.51 -6.61 -13.75
C PHE A 81 -3.84 -7.31 -12.43
N ARG A 82 -3.16 -6.91 -11.35
CA ARG A 82 -3.30 -7.52 -10.02
C ARG A 82 -3.44 -6.46 -8.93
N MET A 83 -4.49 -6.58 -8.13
CA MET A 83 -4.69 -5.82 -6.92
C MET A 83 -3.99 -6.48 -5.73
N HIS A 84 -3.34 -5.65 -4.94
CA HIS A 84 -2.77 -5.99 -3.65
C HIS A 84 -3.62 -5.28 -2.58
N PHE A 85 -4.50 -6.03 -1.93
CA PHE A 85 -5.38 -5.49 -0.89
C PHE A 85 -4.72 -5.60 0.48
N ASP A 86 -4.46 -4.47 1.11
CA ASP A 86 -3.92 -4.38 2.45
C ASP A 86 -5.05 -4.15 3.46
N PHE A 87 -5.27 -5.15 4.29
CA PHE A 87 -6.27 -5.12 5.35
C PHE A 87 -5.76 -4.49 6.62
N ASN A 88 -4.44 -4.32 6.80
CA ASN A 88 -3.85 -3.72 7.99
C ASN A 88 -4.49 -4.23 9.30
N HIS A 89 -4.78 -5.54 9.34
CA HIS A 89 -5.42 -6.25 10.45
C HIS A 89 -6.82 -5.74 10.86
N ASN A 90 -7.51 -5.01 9.97
CA ASN A 90 -8.72 -4.24 10.26
C ASN A 90 -10.03 -5.06 10.20
N ARG A 91 -9.95 -6.38 9.98
CA ARG A 91 -11.11 -7.28 9.99
C ARG A 91 -10.94 -8.38 11.03
N THR A 92 -12.07 -8.83 11.58
CA THR A 92 -12.09 -10.00 12.45
C THR A 92 -11.83 -11.28 11.64
N SER A 93 -11.26 -12.29 12.28
CA SER A 93 -10.99 -13.60 11.65
C SER A 93 -12.23 -14.20 10.99
N ASN A 94 -13.38 -14.22 11.69
CA ASN A 94 -14.63 -14.72 11.11
C ASN A 94 -15.11 -13.93 9.89
N SER A 95 -14.84 -12.63 9.83
CA SER A 95 -15.18 -11.81 8.66
C SER A 95 -14.31 -12.16 7.47
N MET A 96 -12.99 -12.27 7.67
CA MET A 96 -12.07 -12.67 6.61
C MET A 96 -12.36 -14.06 6.07
N MET A 97 -12.66 -15.02 6.94
CA MET A 97 -12.99 -16.39 6.52
C MET A 97 -14.24 -16.46 5.64
N ARG A 98 -15.12 -15.44 5.67
CA ARG A 98 -16.28 -15.33 4.77
C ARG A 98 -15.98 -14.47 3.54
N LEU A 99 -15.15 -13.45 3.70
CA LEU A 99 -14.84 -12.47 2.67
C LEU A 99 -13.89 -13.01 1.61
N VAL A 100 -12.84 -13.72 2.03
CA VAL A 100 -11.80 -14.21 1.12
C VAL A 100 -12.35 -15.14 0.02
N PRO A 101 -13.25 -16.11 0.30
CA PRO A 101 -13.87 -16.92 -0.75
C PRO A 101 -14.67 -16.11 -1.78
N GLU A 102 -15.21 -14.94 -1.41
CA GLU A 102 -15.90 -14.06 -2.34
C GLU A 102 -14.91 -13.25 -3.18
N MET A 103 -13.81 -12.77 -2.57
CA MET A 103 -12.73 -12.08 -3.29
C MET A 103 -12.02 -13.02 -4.28
N GLU A 104 -11.82 -14.29 -3.94
CA GLU A 104 -11.14 -15.29 -4.78
C GLU A 104 -11.88 -15.59 -6.09
N LYS A 105 -13.17 -15.24 -6.19
CA LYS A 105 -13.91 -15.33 -7.46
C LYS A 105 -13.44 -14.32 -8.49
N SER A 106 -12.78 -13.25 -8.06
CA SER A 106 -12.33 -12.16 -8.90
C SER A 106 -10.93 -12.40 -9.45
N TRP A 107 -10.74 -12.12 -10.73
CA TRP A 107 -9.46 -12.33 -11.41
C TRP A 107 -8.43 -11.23 -11.11
N VAL A 108 -8.87 -10.05 -10.66
CA VAL A 108 -7.96 -8.95 -10.32
C VAL A 108 -7.35 -9.13 -8.94
N VAL A 109 -7.95 -9.90 -8.04
CA VAL A 109 -7.44 -10.06 -6.67
C VAL A 109 -6.13 -10.83 -6.69
N GLY A 110 -5.03 -10.14 -6.37
CA GLY A 110 -3.68 -10.67 -6.52
C GLY A 110 -3.00 -11.07 -5.22
N PHE A 111 -3.17 -10.28 -4.16
CA PHE A 111 -2.52 -10.46 -2.86
C PHE A 111 -3.41 -9.95 -1.74
N LEU A 112 -3.35 -10.60 -0.58
CA LEU A 112 -3.96 -10.12 0.67
C LEU A 112 -2.85 -9.83 1.69
N GLU A 113 -2.63 -8.57 2.00
CA GLU A 113 -1.73 -8.14 3.07
C GLU A 113 -2.48 -7.99 4.38
N ASP A 114 -1.87 -8.54 5.44
CA ASP A 114 -2.34 -8.43 6.81
C ASP A 114 -3.85 -8.69 7.03
N PRO A 115 -4.44 -9.75 6.42
CA PRO A 115 -5.87 -10.03 6.54
C PRO A 115 -6.32 -10.27 7.99
N LEU A 116 -5.44 -10.82 8.82
CA LEU A 116 -5.76 -11.25 10.17
C LEU A 116 -4.86 -10.57 11.18
N ASN A 117 -5.32 -10.42 12.42
CA ASN A 117 -4.50 -9.92 13.52
C ASN A 117 -3.15 -10.65 13.59
N TRP A 118 -2.06 -9.91 13.73
CA TRP A 118 -0.69 -10.45 13.75
C TRP A 118 -0.43 -11.49 14.85
N ARG A 119 -1.23 -11.51 15.93
CA ARG A 119 -1.11 -12.50 17.02
C ARG A 119 -1.81 -13.83 16.71
N ASP A 120 -2.67 -13.88 15.70
CA ASP A 120 -3.49 -15.05 15.38
C ASP A 120 -2.78 -16.00 14.41
N ILE A 121 -1.66 -16.59 14.85
CA ILE A 121 -0.83 -17.49 14.02
C ILE A 121 -1.64 -18.67 13.46
N ASP A 122 -2.52 -19.27 14.27
CA ASP A 122 -3.38 -20.36 13.82
C ASP A 122 -4.41 -19.90 12.79
N GLY A 123 -4.96 -18.69 12.95
CA GLY A 123 -5.84 -18.06 11.98
C GLY A 123 -5.15 -17.84 10.63
N TRP A 124 -3.92 -17.33 10.62
CA TRP A 124 -3.10 -17.17 9.41
C TRP A 124 -2.92 -18.49 8.66
N ARG A 125 -2.49 -19.53 9.37
CA ARG A 125 -2.30 -20.87 8.79
C ARG A 125 -3.60 -21.46 8.25
N ARG A 126 -4.70 -21.27 8.99
CA ARG A 126 -6.03 -21.72 8.58
C ARG A 126 -6.47 -21.02 7.30
N LEU A 127 -6.37 -19.68 7.25
CA LEU A 127 -6.79 -18.91 6.09
C LEU A 127 -5.96 -19.27 4.86
N ARG A 128 -4.64 -19.40 5.02
CA ARG A 128 -3.72 -19.83 3.96
C ARG A 128 -4.09 -21.21 3.39
N GLY A 129 -4.56 -22.13 4.24
CA GLY A 129 -5.05 -23.44 3.79
C GLY A 129 -6.41 -23.43 3.11
N MET A 130 -7.12 -22.29 3.09
CA MET A 130 -8.48 -22.15 2.55
C MET A 130 -8.55 -21.38 1.23
N THR A 131 -7.49 -20.69 0.82
CA THR A 131 -7.48 -19.85 -0.39
C THR A 131 -6.22 -20.09 -1.22
N THR A 132 -6.32 -19.82 -2.52
CA THR A 132 -5.17 -19.75 -3.44
C THR A 132 -4.62 -18.33 -3.59
N ILE A 133 -5.28 -17.32 -3.02
CA ILE A 133 -4.75 -15.96 -3.01
C ILE A 133 -3.55 -15.90 -2.05
N PRO A 134 -2.36 -15.47 -2.50
CA PRO A 134 -1.20 -15.36 -1.65
C PRO A 134 -1.42 -14.39 -0.47
N LEU A 135 -1.03 -14.83 0.72
CA LEU A 135 -1.07 -14.00 1.92
C LEU A 135 0.29 -13.34 2.16
N LEU A 136 0.31 -12.03 2.36
CA LEU A 136 1.49 -11.25 2.71
C LEU A 136 1.43 -10.82 4.16
N MET A 137 2.48 -11.12 4.93
CA MET A 137 2.66 -10.62 6.29
C MET A 137 3.62 -9.43 6.28
N HIS A 138 3.15 -8.26 6.71
CA HIS A 138 3.95 -7.04 6.68
C HIS A 138 5.00 -7.03 7.79
N VAL A 139 4.58 -7.13 9.05
CA VAL A 139 5.48 -7.06 10.22
C VAL A 139 5.37 -8.34 11.04
N PRO A 140 6.19 -9.36 10.75
CA PRO A 140 6.26 -10.58 11.55
C PRO A 140 6.75 -10.26 12.97
N GLN A 141 5.92 -10.54 13.97
CA GLN A 141 6.15 -10.12 15.35
C GLN A 141 7.20 -10.95 16.09
N LEU A 142 7.52 -12.15 15.58
CA LEU A 142 8.56 -13.04 16.09
C LEU A 142 9.86 -12.93 15.27
N GLY A 143 9.95 -11.91 14.39
CA GLY A 143 11.13 -11.65 13.56
C GLY A 143 11.15 -12.38 12.22
N GLY A 144 10.08 -13.10 11.86
CA GLY A 144 9.87 -13.69 10.52
C GLY A 144 10.34 -15.13 10.40
N GLY A 145 11.41 -15.52 11.11
CA GLY A 145 11.91 -16.90 11.11
C GLY A 145 10.85 -17.91 11.62
N PRO A 146 10.31 -17.73 12.84
CA PRO A 146 9.26 -18.61 13.35
C PRO A 146 8.00 -18.63 12.47
N GLU A 147 7.58 -17.50 11.93
CA GLU A 147 6.40 -17.42 11.07
C GLU A 147 6.59 -18.18 9.75
N ILE A 148 7.78 -18.07 9.14
CA ILE A 148 8.19 -18.85 7.97
C ILE A 148 8.14 -20.35 8.30
N LEU A 149 8.75 -20.77 9.41
CA LEU A 149 8.78 -22.19 9.83
C LEU A 149 7.39 -22.76 10.11
N HIS A 150 6.48 -21.93 10.63
CA HIS A 150 5.09 -22.32 10.89
C HIS A 150 4.18 -22.20 9.67
N GLY A 151 4.69 -21.67 8.55
CA GLY A 151 3.96 -21.55 7.28
C GLY A 151 2.78 -20.57 7.35
N CYS A 152 2.96 -19.44 8.04
CA CYS A 152 1.89 -18.48 8.31
C CYS A 152 1.41 -17.72 7.05
N ALA A 153 2.34 -17.37 6.17
CA ALA A 153 2.09 -16.56 4.97
C ALA A 153 2.90 -17.08 3.78
N ASP A 154 2.55 -16.64 2.57
CA ASP A 154 3.23 -16.97 1.31
C ASP A 154 4.28 -15.93 0.93
N LEU A 155 4.05 -14.69 1.38
CA LEU A 155 4.98 -13.58 1.22
C LEU A 155 5.25 -12.90 2.56
N TYR A 156 6.45 -12.32 2.66
CA TYR A 156 6.85 -11.49 3.78
C TYR A 156 7.36 -10.16 3.27
N MET A 157 6.98 -9.06 3.93
CA MET A 157 7.51 -7.75 3.55
C MET A 157 9.01 -7.70 3.83
N VAL A 158 9.74 -6.86 3.11
CA VAL A 158 11.12 -6.44 3.39
C VAL A 158 11.23 -4.94 3.15
N GLY A 159 12.24 -4.31 3.74
CA GLY A 159 12.45 -2.86 3.69
C GLY A 159 12.04 -2.14 4.98
N GLU A 160 11.08 -2.67 5.73
CA GLU A 160 10.46 -1.96 6.86
C GLU A 160 11.30 -1.96 8.15
N ASN A 161 12.12 -3.00 8.36
CA ASN A 161 12.98 -3.11 9.56
C ASN A 161 14.47 -2.83 9.28
N GLY A 162 14.74 -2.02 8.24
CA GLY A 162 16.09 -1.61 7.89
C GLY A 162 16.86 -2.65 7.07
N PHE A 163 18.07 -2.26 6.65
CA PHE A 163 18.80 -2.94 5.57
C PHE A 163 19.19 -4.39 5.90
N ALA A 164 19.85 -4.64 7.04
CA ALA A 164 20.38 -5.96 7.37
C ALA A 164 19.27 -7.01 7.53
N GLU A 165 18.20 -6.66 8.25
CA GLU A 165 17.06 -7.54 8.47
C GLU A 165 16.30 -7.82 7.17
N SER A 166 16.17 -6.82 6.30
CA SER A 166 15.54 -6.99 4.98
C SER A 166 16.26 -8.03 4.13
N PHE A 167 17.59 -8.00 4.10
CA PHE A 167 18.37 -9.00 3.37
C PHE A 167 18.32 -10.36 4.05
N ALA A 168 18.46 -10.42 5.38
CA ALA A 168 18.39 -11.68 6.13
C ALA A 168 17.05 -12.38 5.90
N ARG A 169 15.93 -11.67 6.04
CA ARG A 169 14.59 -12.21 5.79
C ARG A 169 14.36 -12.50 4.31
N GLY A 170 14.85 -11.66 3.40
CA GLY A 170 14.76 -11.87 1.95
C GLY A 170 15.40 -13.19 1.52
N PHE A 171 16.64 -13.43 1.93
CA PHE A 171 17.32 -14.70 1.64
C PHE A 171 16.68 -15.88 2.35
N ALA A 172 16.25 -15.74 3.62
CA ALA A 172 15.55 -16.81 4.33
C ALA A 172 14.24 -17.21 3.63
N CYS A 173 13.47 -16.24 3.12
CA CYS A 173 12.28 -16.51 2.32
C CYS A 173 12.63 -17.23 1.02
N ALA A 174 13.75 -16.87 0.38
CA ALA A 174 14.18 -17.50 -0.87
C ALA A 174 14.52 -18.98 -0.65
N GLU A 175 15.29 -19.28 0.41
CA GLU A 175 15.61 -20.66 0.81
C GLU A 175 14.36 -21.46 1.22
N ALA A 176 13.35 -20.79 1.78
CA ALA A 176 12.06 -21.39 2.14
C ALA A 176 11.08 -21.53 0.95
N ASN A 177 11.49 -21.15 -0.27
CA ASN A 177 10.63 -21.12 -1.46
C ASN A 177 9.36 -20.26 -1.29
N LEU A 178 9.50 -19.15 -0.57
CA LEU A 178 8.49 -18.11 -0.39
C LEU A 178 8.85 -16.89 -1.24
N SER A 179 7.98 -15.88 -1.29
CA SER A 179 8.29 -14.60 -1.95
C SER A 179 8.42 -13.46 -0.95
N THR A 180 8.95 -12.33 -1.42
CA THR A 180 8.98 -11.09 -0.65
C THR A 180 8.33 -9.94 -1.41
N VAL A 181 7.79 -8.98 -0.67
CA VAL A 181 7.42 -7.67 -1.22
C VAL A 181 8.35 -6.65 -0.57
N LEU A 182 8.97 -5.79 -1.36
CA LEU A 182 9.81 -4.72 -0.80
C LEU A 182 9.00 -3.44 -0.73
N GLN A 183 8.73 -2.95 0.48
CA GLN A 183 8.07 -1.66 0.67
C GLN A 183 9.05 -0.64 1.23
N LEU A 184 9.32 0.39 0.42
CA LEU A 184 10.02 1.60 0.84
C LEU A 184 9.20 2.79 0.34
N THR A 185 8.47 3.40 1.25
CA THR A 185 7.58 4.52 0.94
C THR A 185 8.39 5.80 0.74
N GLY A 186 8.13 6.48 -0.37
CA GLY A 186 8.81 7.71 -0.77
C GLY A 186 8.86 7.85 -2.29
N GLY A 187 9.39 8.98 -2.74
CA GLY A 187 9.51 9.32 -4.16
C GLY A 187 10.59 8.53 -4.90
N THR A 188 11.03 9.06 -6.05
CA THR A 188 11.96 8.39 -6.97
C THR A 188 13.29 7.97 -6.32
N LEU A 189 13.82 8.73 -5.35
CA LEU A 189 15.02 8.34 -4.58
C LEU A 189 14.81 7.04 -3.79
N CYS A 190 13.65 6.88 -3.15
CA CYS A 190 13.29 5.65 -2.43
C CYS A 190 13.10 4.50 -3.42
N LYS A 191 12.44 4.75 -4.57
CA LYS A 191 12.29 3.77 -5.65
C LYS A 191 13.65 3.30 -6.18
N ALA A 192 14.61 4.18 -6.42
CA ALA A 192 15.96 3.80 -6.84
C ALA A 192 16.63 2.86 -5.84
N MET A 193 16.61 3.20 -4.54
CA MET A 193 17.12 2.32 -3.48
C MET A 193 16.41 0.96 -3.44
N ALA A 194 15.08 0.96 -3.53
CA ALA A 194 14.26 -0.25 -3.59
C ALA A 194 14.67 -1.14 -4.76
N LEU A 195 14.85 -0.58 -5.96
CA LEU A 195 15.27 -1.32 -7.15
C LEU A 195 16.64 -1.98 -6.96
N HIS A 196 17.62 -1.28 -6.35
CA HIS A 196 18.92 -1.88 -6.04
C HIS A 196 18.83 -3.03 -5.03
N MET A 197 18.03 -2.89 -3.97
CA MET A 197 17.80 -3.99 -3.02
C MET A 197 17.10 -5.17 -3.68
N CYS A 198 16.03 -4.88 -4.42
CA CYS A 198 15.30 -5.87 -5.19
C CYS A 198 16.14 -6.50 -6.29
N ALA A 199 17.23 -5.89 -6.76
CA ALA A 199 18.13 -6.51 -7.74
C ALA A 199 18.93 -7.67 -7.15
N VAL A 200 19.07 -7.74 -5.82
CA VAL A 200 19.90 -8.72 -5.11
C VAL A 200 19.06 -9.76 -4.36
N ILE A 201 17.89 -9.39 -3.82
CA ILE A 201 16.99 -10.34 -3.11
C ILE A 201 16.35 -11.31 -4.12
N PRO A 202 16.56 -12.64 -4.08
CA PRO A 202 16.23 -13.54 -5.20
C PRO A 202 14.74 -13.77 -5.52
N ASN A 203 13.83 -13.47 -4.61
CA ASN A 203 12.42 -13.87 -4.67
C ASN A 203 11.45 -12.69 -4.46
N VAL A 204 11.80 -11.51 -4.95
CA VAL A 204 10.91 -10.33 -4.88
C VAL A 204 9.75 -10.50 -5.87
N SER A 205 8.53 -10.49 -5.35
CA SER A 205 7.29 -10.45 -6.14
C SER A 205 7.10 -9.09 -6.79
N HIS A 206 7.13 -8.03 -5.99
CA HIS A 206 7.07 -6.65 -6.45
C HIS A 206 7.61 -5.71 -5.38
N THR A 207 7.86 -4.46 -5.75
CA THR A 207 8.15 -3.38 -4.80
C THR A 207 7.04 -2.34 -4.81
N VAL A 208 6.66 -1.89 -3.60
CA VAL A 208 5.74 -0.78 -3.39
C VAL A 208 6.55 0.45 -2.99
N ASN A 209 6.36 1.52 -3.75
CA ASN A 209 6.91 2.85 -3.48
C ASN A 209 5.78 3.87 -3.71
N LEU A 210 6.04 5.13 -3.40
CA LEU A 210 5.04 6.20 -3.51
C LEU A 210 5.45 7.21 -4.58
N ASP A 211 6.23 6.81 -5.57
CA ASP A 211 6.76 7.73 -6.58
C ASP A 211 5.67 8.35 -7.46
N ASP A 212 4.50 7.72 -7.55
CA ASP A 212 3.30 8.23 -8.24
C ASP A 212 2.37 9.07 -7.35
N GLN A 213 2.73 9.30 -6.08
CA GLN A 213 1.90 10.01 -5.09
C GLN A 213 2.45 11.40 -4.72
N TYR A 214 3.55 11.83 -5.35
CA TYR A 214 4.11 13.17 -5.17
C TYR A 214 3.92 13.98 -6.45
N GLU A 215 3.52 15.24 -6.30
CA GLU A 215 3.49 16.20 -7.42
C GLU A 215 4.91 16.64 -7.78
N GLU A 216 5.77 16.83 -6.76
CA GLU A 216 7.15 17.24 -6.96
C GLU A 216 8.15 16.07 -6.94
N ASP A 217 9.21 16.20 -7.74
CA ASP A 217 10.32 15.25 -7.81
C ASP A 217 11.65 15.99 -7.82
N VAL A 218 12.56 15.60 -6.93
CA VAL A 218 13.90 16.19 -6.81
C VAL A 218 14.96 15.43 -7.60
N THR A 219 14.56 14.53 -8.51
CA THR A 219 15.49 13.69 -9.28
C THR A 219 15.45 13.94 -10.78
N GLY A 220 14.69 14.94 -11.23
CA GLY A 220 14.55 15.28 -12.65
C GLY A 220 13.60 14.36 -13.41
N GLY A 221 12.80 13.54 -12.72
CA GLY A 221 11.76 12.69 -13.31
C GLY A 221 11.70 11.29 -12.69
N ARG A 222 10.54 10.63 -12.88
CA ARG A 222 10.31 9.26 -12.41
C ARG A 222 11.05 8.23 -13.25
N ILE A 223 11.47 7.14 -12.59
CA ILE A 223 12.05 5.97 -13.26
C ILE A 223 10.96 5.28 -14.09
N GLU A 224 11.28 4.98 -15.35
CA GLU A 224 10.43 4.30 -16.33
C GLU A 224 9.66 3.11 -15.71
N ILE A 225 8.40 2.98 -16.11
CA ILE A 225 7.57 1.82 -15.84
C ILE A 225 7.08 1.29 -17.19
N ALA A 226 7.39 0.03 -17.46
CA ALA A 226 6.97 -0.65 -18.67
C ALA A 226 6.53 -2.07 -18.32
N GLU A 227 5.33 -2.45 -18.75
CA GLU A 227 4.74 -3.77 -18.52
C GLU A 227 4.84 -4.22 -17.04
N GLY A 228 4.57 -3.28 -16.11
CA GLY A 228 4.56 -3.51 -14.67
C GLY A 228 5.93 -3.56 -13.99
N SER A 229 7.02 -3.18 -14.68
CA SER A 229 8.37 -3.24 -14.10
C SER A 229 9.23 -2.01 -14.41
N SER A 230 10.18 -1.71 -13.53
CA SER A 230 11.19 -0.68 -13.72
C SER A 230 12.59 -1.29 -13.85
N PRO A 231 13.49 -0.69 -14.65
CA PRO A 231 14.89 -1.13 -14.74
C PRO A 231 15.65 -0.80 -13.46
N VAL A 232 16.57 -1.68 -13.06
CA VAL A 232 17.54 -1.38 -12.01
C VAL A 232 18.52 -0.33 -12.55
N PRO A 233 18.73 0.82 -11.87
CA PRO A 233 19.69 1.82 -12.33
C PRO A 233 21.12 1.26 -12.37
N GLU A 234 21.87 1.56 -13.44
CA GLU A 234 23.26 1.09 -13.64
C GLU A 234 24.31 2.18 -13.38
N GLY A 235 23.89 3.44 -13.19
CA GLY A 235 24.78 4.55 -12.85
C GLY A 235 25.41 4.39 -11.46
N ALA A 236 26.48 5.15 -11.19
CA ALA A 236 27.18 5.11 -9.91
C ALA A 236 26.26 5.51 -8.74
N GLY A 237 26.43 4.87 -7.58
CA GLY A 237 25.55 5.08 -6.43
C GLY A 237 24.14 4.56 -6.73
N LEU A 238 23.11 5.33 -6.39
CA LEU A 238 21.73 4.97 -6.69
C LEU A 238 21.39 5.11 -8.19
N GLY A 239 22.25 5.72 -8.99
CA GLY A 239 22.02 5.96 -10.41
C GLY A 239 21.00 7.07 -10.68
N VAL A 240 20.71 7.90 -9.68
CA VAL A 240 19.88 9.11 -9.75
C VAL A 240 20.61 10.25 -9.05
N GLU A 241 20.45 11.47 -9.55
CA GLU A 241 21.02 12.68 -8.94
C GLU A 241 19.91 13.50 -8.27
N VAL A 242 20.28 14.23 -7.22
CA VAL A 242 19.38 15.16 -6.53
C VAL A 242 19.56 16.55 -7.14
N ASP A 243 18.46 17.15 -7.57
CA ASP A 243 18.41 18.57 -7.91
C ASP A 243 18.37 19.39 -6.61
N GLU A 244 19.54 19.84 -6.17
CA GLU A 244 19.71 20.64 -4.95
C GLU A 244 18.97 21.99 -5.01
N ALA A 245 18.79 22.55 -6.21
CA ALA A 245 18.06 23.81 -6.36
C ALA A 245 16.56 23.59 -6.17
N GLU A 246 16.01 22.53 -6.76
CA GLU A 246 14.61 22.15 -6.58
C GLU A 246 14.33 21.69 -5.15
N LEU A 247 15.25 20.93 -4.54
CA LEU A 247 15.16 20.56 -3.12
C LEU A 247 15.12 21.81 -2.22
N ALA A 248 16.00 22.78 -2.44
CA ALA A 248 16.03 24.03 -1.69
C ALA A 248 14.75 24.87 -1.90
N ARG A 249 14.11 24.77 -3.08
CA ARG A 249 12.83 25.43 -3.37
C ARG A 249 11.68 24.73 -2.62
N ILE A 250 11.55 23.41 -2.76
CA ILE A 250 10.49 22.62 -2.10
C ILE A 250 10.60 22.72 -0.57
N ALA A 251 11.81 22.81 -0.03
CA ALA A 251 12.03 23.00 1.41
C ALA A 251 11.42 24.32 1.96
N GLN A 252 11.08 25.26 1.09
CA GLN A 252 10.40 26.52 1.45
C GLN A 252 8.87 26.41 1.34
N ASN A 253 8.32 25.29 0.84
CA ASN A 253 6.87 25.09 0.78
C ASN A 253 6.27 25.21 2.19
N PRO A 254 5.12 25.90 2.34
CA PRO A 254 4.44 25.96 3.62
C PRO A 254 4.00 24.56 4.04
N ALA A 255 3.94 24.32 5.36
CA ALA A 255 3.41 23.07 5.88
C ALA A 255 1.96 22.87 5.41
N THR A 256 1.63 21.65 4.98
CA THR A 256 0.27 21.28 4.61
C THR A 256 -0.67 21.46 5.80
N VAL A 257 -1.71 22.26 5.63
CA VAL A 257 -2.77 22.44 6.62
C VAL A 257 -3.89 21.46 6.29
N ILE A 258 -4.24 20.60 7.25
CA ILE A 258 -5.40 19.71 7.09
C ILE A 258 -6.66 20.57 7.20
N PRO A 259 -7.52 20.61 6.16
CA PRO A 259 -8.74 21.40 6.21
C PRO A 259 -9.71 20.86 7.26
N ARG A 260 -10.54 21.74 7.81
CA ARG A 260 -11.71 21.32 8.58
C ARG A 260 -12.63 20.54 7.63
N HIS A 261 -13.15 19.43 8.11
CA HIS A 261 -14.05 18.59 7.34
C HIS A 261 -15.11 17.95 8.24
N ILE A 262 -16.26 17.66 7.65
CA ILE A 262 -17.35 16.89 8.25
C ILE A 262 -17.37 15.54 7.55
N GLY A 263 -17.34 14.45 8.32
CA GLY A 263 -17.58 13.12 7.81
C GLY A 263 -19.07 12.85 7.73
N ALA A 264 -19.56 12.44 6.56
CA ALA A 264 -20.90 11.94 6.35
C ALA A 264 -20.83 10.44 5.99
N LEU A 265 -21.14 9.59 6.97
CA LEU A 265 -21.14 8.14 6.83
C LEU A 265 -22.55 7.67 6.47
N HIS A 266 -22.76 7.37 5.20
CA HIS A 266 -24.01 6.86 4.66
C HIS A 266 -24.14 5.37 4.97
N LEU A 267 -25.28 4.97 5.54
CA LEU A 267 -25.58 3.59 5.90
C LEU A 267 -26.57 2.96 4.91
N PRO A 268 -26.60 1.62 4.78
CA PRO A 268 -27.45 0.94 3.80
C PRO A 268 -28.95 1.10 4.07
N GLY A 269 -29.32 1.42 5.32
CA GLY A 269 -30.70 1.71 5.70
C GLY A 269 -31.18 3.12 5.34
N GLY A 270 -30.40 3.88 4.57
CA GLY A 270 -30.76 5.23 4.11
C GLY A 270 -30.52 6.36 5.13
N HIS A 271 -29.89 6.05 6.26
CA HIS A 271 -29.54 7.05 7.28
C HIS A 271 -28.06 7.44 7.17
N THR A 272 -27.71 8.63 7.64
CA THR A 272 -26.35 9.17 7.57
C THR A 272 -25.89 9.63 8.95
N TYR A 273 -24.72 9.14 9.38
CA TYR A 273 -24.02 9.70 10.52
C TYR A 273 -23.18 10.89 10.09
N TYR A 274 -23.38 12.04 10.72
CA TYR A 274 -22.51 13.19 10.59
C TYR A 274 -21.56 13.29 11.78
N THR A 275 -20.27 13.49 11.52
CA THR A 275 -19.22 13.61 12.53
C THR A 275 -18.30 14.78 12.26
N LYS A 276 -17.77 15.38 13.33
CA LYS A 276 -16.61 16.27 13.22
C LYS A 276 -15.39 15.41 12.85
N GLY A 277 -14.91 15.58 11.63
CA GLY A 277 -13.83 14.75 11.08
C GLY A 277 -14.28 13.32 10.70
N PHE A 278 -13.30 12.43 10.51
CA PHE A 278 -13.52 11.04 10.10
C PHE A 278 -14.31 10.21 11.15
N PRO A 279 -15.38 9.52 10.75
CA PRO A 279 -16.24 8.77 11.66
C PRO A 279 -15.60 7.45 12.11
N SER A 280 -15.73 7.09 13.39
CA SER A 280 -15.40 5.73 13.83
C SER A 280 -16.57 4.80 13.55
N VAL A 281 -16.52 4.05 12.43
CA VAL A 281 -17.62 3.15 12.00
C VAL A 281 -18.00 2.16 13.09
N GLU A 282 -17.02 1.52 13.72
CA GLU A 282 -17.27 0.54 14.79
C GLU A 282 -17.98 1.19 15.99
N ARG A 283 -17.53 2.37 16.45
CA ARG A 283 -18.16 3.07 17.59
C ARG A 283 -19.58 3.55 17.28
N LEU A 284 -19.84 3.96 16.04
CA LEU A 284 -21.14 4.50 15.64
C LEU A 284 -22.16 3.42 15.33
N THR A 285 -21.72 2.31 14.74
CA THR A 285 -22.62 1.28 14.22
C THR A 285 -22.65 0.02 15.07
N GLY A 286 -21.64 -0.21 15.91
CA GLY A 286 -21.46 -1.44 16.68
C GLY A 286 -21.08 -2.66 15.83
N PHE A 287 -20.96 -2.51 14.52
CA PHE A 287 -20.51 -3.58 13.62
C PHE A 287 -18.99 -3.49 13.41
N PRO A 288 -18.30 -4.63 13.35
CA PRO A 288 -16.89 -4.66 12.98
C PRO A 288 -16.70 -4.06 11.58
N GLU A 289 -15.56 -3.40 11.39
CA GLU A 289 -15.25 -2.53 10.27
C GLU A 289 -15.68 -3.06 8.88
N GLY A 290 -16.26 -2.18 8.06
CA GLY A 290 -16.38 -2.21 6.59
C GLY A 290 -16.81 -3.49 5.88
N ASN A 291 -17.62 -4.34 6.53
CA ASN A 291 -18.37 -5.41 5.85
C ASN A 291 -19.84 -5.04 5.63
N ILE A 292 -20.19 -3.78 5.88
CA ILE A 292 -21.52 -3.25 5.68
C ILE A 292 -21.65 -2.88 4.20
N ARG A 293 -22.29 -3.74 3.40
CA ARG A 293 -22.51 -3.47 1.98
C ARG A 293 -23.39 -2.23 1.77
N GLY A 294 -22.99 -1.31 0.90
CA GLY A 294 -23.63 -0.01 0.72
C GLY A 294 -23.26 1.05 1.75
N ILE A 295 -22.23 0.80 2.59
CA ILE A 295 -21.62 1.86 3.40
C ILE A 295 -20.76 2.76 2.51
N ARG A 296 -20.82 4.06 2.75
CA ARG A 296 -19.99 5.04 2.03
C ARG A 296 -19.64 6.21 2.93
N LEU A 297 -18.39 6.64 2.88
CA LEU A 297 -17.98 7.92 3.44
C LEU A 297 -18.01 9.01 2.37
N GLU A 298 -18.61 10.13 2.70
CA GLU A 298 -18.45 11.40 2.04
C GLU A 298 -17.70 12.35 2.98
N VAL A 299 -16.71 13.06 2.44
CA VAL A 299 -15.97 14.09 3.17
C VAL A 299 -16.44 15.44 2.66
N ILE A 300 -17.06 16.22 3.55
CA ILE A 300 -17.52 17.57 3.25
C ILE A 300 -16.44 18.52 3.77
N ASP A 301 -15.67 19.09 2.85
CA ASP A 301 -14.63 20.06 3.18
C ASP A 301 -15.21 21.43 3.53
N ASP A 302 -14.48 22.17 4.37
CA ASP A 302 -14.82 23.54 4.75
C ASP A 302 -14.73 24.49 3.55
N ASP A 303 -15.90 24.88 3.04
CA ASP A 303 -16.07 25.84 1.96
C ASP A 303 -16.08 27.31 2.44
N GLY A 304 -15.87 27.54 3.73
CA GLY A 304 -15.91 28.86 4.36
C GLY A 304 -17.34 29.40 4.58
N SER A 305 -18.37 28.62 4.32
CA SER A 305 -19.77 29.06 4.49
C SER A 305 -20.20 29.10 5.96
N GLU A 306 -21.17 29.98 6.26
CA GLU A 306 -21.81 30.01 7.58
C GLU A 306 -22.56 28.71 7.87
N ALA A 307 -23.10 28.06 6.83
CA ALA A 307 -23.77 26.77 6.94
C ALA A 307 -22.81 25.67 7.40
N PHE A 308 -21.63 25.58 6.79
CA PHE A 308 -20.57 24.66 7.21
C PHE A 308 -20.14 24.98 8.65
N ALA A 309 -19.82 26.23 8.96
CA ALA A 309 -19.36 26.63 10.29
C ALA A 309 -20.37 26.27 11.38
N LYS A 310 -21.67 26.50 11.12
CA LYS A 310 -22.75 26.13 12.04
C LYS A 310 -22.83 24.62 12.22
N ARG A 311 -22.87 23.85 11.13
CA ARG A 311 -22.96 22.39 11.20
C ARG A 311 -21.74 21.78 11.89
N TYR A 312 -20.55 22.28 11.58
CA TYR A 312 -19.30 21.87 12.21
C TYR A 312 -19.33 22.12 13.73
N ALA A 313 -19.83 23.28 14.16
CA ALA A 313 -19.97 23.61 15.58
C ALA A 313 -21.04 22.77 16.30
N GLU A 314 -22.13 22.39 15.62
CA GLU A 314 -23.14 21.48 16.17
C GLU A 314 -22.56 20.10 16.48
N LEU A 315 -21.68 19.60 15.61
CA LEU A 315 -21.03 18.29 15.72
C LEU A 315 -19.95 18.21 16.82
N GLU A 316 -19.57 19.34 17.44
CA GLU A 316 -18.71 19.35 18.64
C GLU A 316 -19.36 18.61 19.82
N LYS A 317 -20.70 18.55 19.84
CA LYS A 317 -21.46 17.87 20.91
C LYS A 317 -21.47 16.35 20.75
N GLY A 318 -21.08 15.85 19.58
CA GLY A 318 -21.09 14.44 19.24
C GLY A 318 -21.68 14.15 17.86
N PRO A 319 -21.65 12.87 17.45
CA PRO A 319 -22.21 12.42 16.18
C PRO A 319 -23.73 12.58 16.14
N VAL A 320 -24.28 12.86 14.96
CA VAL A 320 -25.73 12.97 14.71
C VAL A 320 -26.13 11.95 13.65
N LEU A 321 -27.20 11.19 13.87
CA LEU A 321 -27.82 10.29 12.89
C LEU A 321 -29.04 10.97 12.29
N GLU A 322 -29.08 11.09 10.97
CA GLU A 322 -30.20 11.66 10.20
C GLU A 322 -30.75 10.65 9.18
#